data_AF-A0A943DJY3-F1
#
_entry.id   AF-A0A943DJY3-F1
#
_cell.length_a   1.000
_cell.length_b   1.000
_cell.length_c   1.000
_cell.angle_alpha   90.00
_cell.angle_beta   90.00
_cell.angle_gamma   90.00
#
_symmetry.space_group_name_H-M   'P 1'
#
loop_
_entity.id
_entity.type
_entity.pdbx_description
1 polymer ?
#
loop_
_entity_poly.entity_id
_entity_poly.type
_entity_poly.pdbx_seq_one_letter_code
_entity_poly.pdbx_strand_id
1 'polypeptide(L)'
;MNDSTCPRPCLMKLDLQSSTNKLAFLKDNWPSFGQIESIDRLSETELRCTLCLLDVVLAALAKDECFCPNREIIRLVLTRTYVQNRCELCETEEIRSKLMKGFCTWEKKNGLSRKNEIRRRGISVFYGAILRMLSKVNGKQE
;
A
#
# COMPACT_ATOMS: atom_id res chain seq x y z
N MET A 1 15.01 -16.07 9.86
CA MET A 1 13.80 -15.34 9.43
C MET A 1 13.61 -14.21 10.42
N ASN A 2 13.73 -12.95 9.97
CA ASN A 2 13.96 -11.79 10.84
C ASN A 2 12.74 -11.49 11.73
N ASP A 3 12.98 -11.43 13.05
CA ASP A 3 12.02 -11.19 14.13
C ASP A 3 11.57 -9.70 14.23
N SER A 4 11.81 -8.90 13.18
CA SER A 4 11.67 -7.43 13.20
C SER A 4 10.37 -6.89 12.59
N THR A 5 9.51 -7.74 12.02
CA THR A 5 8.30 -7.27 11.30
C THR A 5 7.04 -7.23 12.18
N CYS A 6 7.09 -7.76 13.41
CA CYS A 6 5.93 -7.80 14.29
C CYS A 6 5.82 -6.50 15.10
N PRO A 7 4.69 -5.77 15.04
CA PRO A 7 4.46 -4.63 15.92
C PRO A 7 4.55 -5.08 17.38
N ARG A 8 5.40 -4.44 18.20
CA ARG A 8 5.51 -4.77 19.63
C ARG A 8 4.52 -3.93 20.46
N PRO A 9 3.83 -4.51 21.47
CA PRO A 9 3.74 -5.93 21.81
C PRO A 9 2.50 -6.58 21.14
N CYS A 10 2.70 -7.51 20.21
CA CYS A 10 1.63 -8.35 19.69
C CYS A 10 1.30 -9.45 20.72
N LEU A 11 0.45 -9.16 21.69
CA LEU A 11 0.01 -10.12 22.71
C LEU A 11 -0.57 -11.40 22.09
N MET A 12 -1.33 -11.24 21.00
CA MET A 12 -1.92 -12.35 20.25
C MET A 12 -0.87 -13.29 19.64
N LYS A 13 0.36 -12.82 19.36
CA LYS A 13 1.47 -13.68 18.92
C LYS A 13 1.90 -14.64 20.02
N LEU A 14 2.01 -14.15 21.26
CA LEU A 14 2.42 -14.96 22.41
C LEU A 14 1.37 -16.03 22.71
N ASP A 15 0.09 -15.64 22.72
CA ASP A 15 -1.03 -16.55 22.92
C ASP A 15 -1.04 -17.63 21.82
N LEU A 16 -0.88 -17.23 20.55
CA LEU A 16 -0.78 -18.16 19.43
C LEU A 16 0.43 -19.10 19.57
N GLN A 17 1.60 -18.60 19.95
CA GLN A 17 2.80 -19.43 20.15
C GLN A 17 2.61 -20.46 21.26
N SER A 18 1.89 -20.11 22.32
CA SER A 18 1.56 -21.01 23.43
C SER A 18 0.41 -21.98 23.13
N SER A 19 -0.38 -21.72 22.07
CA SER A 19 -1.54 -22.54 21.73
C SER A 19 -1.14 -23.93 21.21
N THR A 20 -1.91 -24.95 21.62
CA THR A 20 -1.71 -26.34 21.20
C THR A 20 -2.01 -26.54 19.72
N ASN A 21 -3.09 -25.94 19.22
CA ASN A 21 -3.45 -25.98 17.81
C ASN A 21 -3.46 -24.55 17.25
N LYS A 22 -2.32 -24.16 16.66
CA LYS A 22 -2.08 -22.83 16.12
C LYS A 22 -3.04 -22.45 14.99
N LEU A 23 -3.45 -23.41 14.15
CA LEU A 23 -4.42 -23.13 13.10
C LEU A 23 -5.83 -22.90 13.68
N ALA A 24 -6.25 -23.72 14.64
CA ALA A 24 -7.54 -23.55 15.29
C ALA A 24 -7.61 -22.21 16.03
N PHE A 25 -6.56 -21.88 16.80
CA PHE A 25 -6.44 -20.59 17.47
C PHE A 25 -6.62 -19.43 16.50
N LEU A 26 -5.95 -19.47 15.34
CA LEU A 26 -6.06 -18.41 14.35
C LEU A 26 -7.49 -18.28 13.80
N LYS A 27 -8.17 -19.39 13.52
CA LYS A 27 -9.56 -19.38 13.02
C LYS A 27 -10.56 -18.84 14.04
N ASP A 28 -10.38 -19.20 15.30
CA ASP A 28 -11.29 -18.79 16.38
C ASP A 28 -11.17 -17.29 16.69
N ASN A 29 -9.95 -16.76 16.63
CA ASN A 29 -9.68 -15.35 16.92
C ASN A 29 -9.70 -14.45 15.68
N TRP A 30 -9.67 -15.04 14.48
CA TRP A 30 -9.77 -14.36 13.20
C TRP A 30 -10.80 -15.07 12.31
N PRO A 31 -12.10 -14.88 12.54
CA PRO A 31 -13.13 -15.57 11.77
C PRO A 31 -13.19 -15.15 10.29
N SER A 32 -12.75 -13.93 9.94
CA SER A 32 -12.63 -13.45 8.56
C SER A 32 -11.39 -13.99 7.82
N PHE A 33 -10.73 -15.01 8.36
CA PHE A 33 -9.43 -15.47 7.89
C PHE A 33 -9.52 -16.02 6.47
N GLY A 34 -8.74 -15.40 5.57
CA GLY A 34 -8.69 -15.73 4.15
C GLY A 34 -9.75 -15.04 3.28
N GLN A 35 -10.51 -14.07 3.82
CA GLN A 35 -11.37 -13.19 3.02
C GLN A 35 -10.57 -11.94 2.63
N ILE A 36 -10.33 -11.77 1.32
CA ILE A 36 -9.52 -10.67 0.78
C ILE A 36 -10.11 -9.31 1.16
N GLU A 37 -11.42 -9.18 1.13
CA GLU A 37 -12.15 -7.94 1.43
C GLU A 37 -11.96 -7.49 2.88
N SER A 38 -11.73 -8.43 3.79
CA SER A 38 -11.43 -8.11 5.19
C SER A 38 -10.00 -7.59 5.36
N ILE A 39 -9.06 -8.10 4.56
CA ILE A 39 -7.65 -7.71 4.57
C ILE A 39 -7.48 -6.32 3.98
N ASP A 40 -8.23 -5.99 2.93
CA ASP A 40 -8.20 -4.69 2.26
C ASP A 40 -8.51 -3.51 3.19
N ARG A 41 -9.28 -3.77 4.27
CA ARG A 41 -9.72 -2.76 5.25
C ARG A 41 -8.76 -2.58 6.43
N LEU A 42 -7.74 -3.43 6.54
CA LEU A 42 -6.78 -3.39 7.63
C LEU A 42 -5.85 -2.19 7.49
N SER A 43 -5.54 -1.55 8.62
CA SER A 43 -4.45 -0.59 8.72
C SER A 43 -3.09 -1.25 8.50
N GLU A 44 -2.07 -0.46 8.21
CA GLU A 44 -0.69 -0.96 8.06
C GLU A 44 -0.21 -1.75 9.31
N THR A 45 -0.58 -1.29 10.50
CA THR A 45 -0.21 -1.99 11.75
C THR A 45 -0.91 -3.33 11.85
N GLU A 46 -2.20 -3.40 11.51
CA GLU A 46 -2.96 -4.65 11.49
C GLU A 46 -2.43 -5.61 10.42
N LEU A 47 -2.06 -5.13 9.23
CA LEU A 47 -1.43 -5.93 8.19
C LEU A 47 -0.11 -6.56 8.67
N ARG A 48 0.76 -5.77 9.32
CA ARG A 48 2.02 -6.26 9.92
C ARG A 48 1.77 -7.29 11.03
N CYS A 49 0.76 -7.06 11.89
CA CYS A 49 0.33 -8.05 12.89
C CYS A 49 -0.18 -9.34 12.24
N THR A 50 -1.01 -9.24 11.20
CA THR A 50 -1.57 -10.39 10.46
C THR A 50 -0.45 -11.23 9.86
N LEU A 51 0.52 -10.58 9.21
CA LEU A 51 1.68 -11.24 8.64
C LEU A 51 2.49 -12.00 9.70
N CYS A 52 2.70 -11.36 10.86
CA CYS A 52 3.39 -11.97 12.00
C CYS A 52 2.68 -13.25 12.52
N LEU A 53 1.35 -13.24 12.61
CA LEU A 53 0.57 -14.41 13.04
C LEU A 53 0.61 -15.54 12.01
N LEU A 54 0.47 -15.18 10.73
CA LEU A 54 0.59 -16.12 9.61
C LEU A 54 1.96 -16.80 9.58
N ASP A 55 3.03 -16.06 9.80
CA ASP A 55 4.40 -16.59 9.86
C ASP A 55 4.58 -17.58 11.02
N VAL A 56 3.94 -17.35 12.18
CA VAL A 56 3.98 -18.31 13.30
C VAL A 56 3.30 -19.64 12.93
N VAL A 57 2.12 -19.59 12.29
CA VAL A 57 1.41 -20.81 11.88
C VAL A 57 2.19 -21.55 10.80
N LEU A 58 2.73 -20.85 9.81
CA LEU A 58 3.53 -21.45 8.74
C LEU A 58 4.85 -22.04 9.26
N ALA A 59 5.49 -21.38 10.23
CA ALA A 59 6.69 -21.91 10.87
C ALA A 59 6.39 -23.20 11.67
N ALA A 60 5.24 -23.28 12.32
CA ALA A 60 4.82 -24.50 13.01
C ALA A 60 4.50 -25.64 12.02
N LEU A 61 3.86 -25.30 10.90
CA LEU A 61 3.63 -26.26 9.82
C LEU A 61 4.93 -26.81 9.23
N ALA A 62 5.92 -25.95 9.00
CA ALA A 62 7.22 -26.36 8.49
C ALA A 62 8.04 -27.23 9.45
N LYS A 63 7.67 -27.24 10.74
CA LYS A 63 8.28 -28.08 11.78
C LYS A 63 7.45 -29.33 12.10
N ASP A 64 6.40 -29.59 11.33
CA ASP A 64 5.44 -30.67 11.58
C ASP A 64 4.77 -30.60 12.98
N GLU A 65 4.72 -29.40 13.59
CA GLU A 65 4.09 -29.18 14.90
C GLU A 65 2.55 -29.18 14.82
N CYS A 66 1.98 -29.04 13.62
CA CYS A 66 0.52 -29.10 13.43
C CYS A 66 0.14 -29.76 12.11
N PHE A 67 -0.95 -30.54 12.13
CA PHE A 67 -1.54 -31.13 10.93
C PHE A 67 -2.50 -30.14 10.27
N CYS A 68 -2.31 -29.85 8.99
CA CYS A 68 -3.24 -29.06 8.19
C CYS A 68 -3.54 -29.76 6.86
N PRO A 69 -4.81 -29.86 6.44
CA PRO A 69 -5.16 -30.32 5.10
C PRO A 69 -4.48 -29.44 4.03
N ASN A 70 -4.06 -30.02 2.91
CA ASN A 70 -3.41 -29.29 1.81
C ASN A 70 -4.18 -28.04 1.36
N ARG A 71 -5.52 -28.10 1.39
CA ARG A 71 -6.39 -26.95 1.06
C ARG A 71 -6.18 -25.75 2.01
N GLU A 72 -5.99 -26.01 3.29
CA GLU A 72 -5.74 -24.96 4.30
C GLU A 72 -4.32 -24.42 4.18
N ILE A 73 -3.34 -25.27 3.86
CA ILE A 73 -1.96 -24.85 3.60
C ILE A 73 -1.91 -23.88 2.42
N ILE A 74 -2.56 -24.24 1.31
CA ILE A 74 -2.66 -23.37 0.12
C ILE A 74 -3.31 -22.03 0.51
N ARG A 75 -4.41 -22.06 1.26
CA ARG A 75 -5.09 -20.84 1.70
C ARG A 75 -4.21 -19.96 2.60
N LEU A 76 -3.48 -20.56 3.53
CA LEU A 76 -2.51 -19.87 4.41
C LEU A 76 -1.42 -19.17 3.59
N VAL A 77 -0.80 -19.90 2.66
CA VAL A 77 0.28 -19.37 1.82
C VAL A 77 -0.23 -18.23 0.92
N LEU A 78 -1.38 -18.41 0.27
CA LEU A 78 -1.97 -17.35 -0.56
C LEU A 78 -2.32 -16.10 0.26
N THR A 79 -2.91 -16.28 1.44
CA THR A 79 -3.26 -15.18 2.34
C THR A 79 -2.00 -14.45 2.79
N ARG A 80 -0.94 -15.18 3.18
CA ARG A 80 0.35 -14.61 3.58
C ARG A 80 1.00 -13.80 2.46
N THR A 81 1.04 -14.33 1.24
CA THR A 81 1.58 -13.61 0.07
C THR A 81 0.77 -12.34 -0.22
N TYR A 82 -0.55 -12.42 -0.14
CA TYR A 82 -1.40 -11.25 -0.35
C TYR A 82 -1.17 -10.15 0.70
N VAL A 83 -1.13 -10.53 1.98
CA VAL A 83 -0.84 -9.59 3.08
C VAL A 83 0.56 -8.99 2.94
N GLN A 84 1.57 -9.79 2.56
CA GLN A 84 2.92 -9.30 2.32
C GLN A 84 2.95 -8.24 1.21
N ASN A 85 2.32 -8.52 0.06
CA ASN A 85 2.23 -7.56 -1.03
C ASN A 85 1.54 -6.25 -0.60
N ARG A 86 0.51 -6.34 0.26
CA ARG A 86 -0.17 -5.16 0.81
C ARG A 86 0.75 -4.34 1.72
N CYS A 87 1.54 -4.97 2.57
CA CYS A 87 2.54 -4.27 3.37
C CYS A 87 3.55 -3.51 2.49
N GLU A 88 4.10 -4.18 1.46
CA GLU A 88 5.06 -3.58 0.53
C GLU A 88 4.43 -2.38 -0.23
N LEU A 89 3.17 -2.49 -0.65
CA LEU A 89 2.44 -1.37 -1.27
C LEU A 89 2.28 -0.18 -0.32
N CYS A 90 1.90 -0.40 0.95
CA CYS A 90 1.79 0.67 1.94
C CYS A 90 3.12 1.43 2.10
N GLU A 91 4.26 0.72 2.14
CA GLU A 91 5.59 1.35 2.23
C GLU A 91 5.89 2.22 1.00
N THR A 92 5.55 1.73 -0.20
CA THR A 92 5.76 2.51 -1.44
C THR A 92 4.88 3.76 -1.51
N GLU A 93 3.63 3.69 -1.05
CA GLU A 93 2.70 4.82 -1.00
C GLU A 93 3.18 5.88 0.01
N GLU A 94 3.73 5.45 1.15
CA GLU A 94 4.28 6.35 2.15
C GLU A 94 5.50 7.11 1.60
N ILE A 95 6.43 6.41 0.94
CA ILE A 95 7.58 7.03 0.27
C ILE A 95 7.12 8.01 -0.81
N ARG A 96 6.15 7.62 -1.65
CA ARG A 96 5.58 8.50 -2.68
C ARG A 96 4.95 9.75 -2.07
N SER A 97 4.22 9.61 -0.97
CA SER A 97 3.60 10.74 -0.25
C SER A 97 4.66 11.69 0.33
N LYS A 98 5.72 11.15 0.95
CA LYS A 98 6.86 11.93 1.45
C LYS A 98 7.59 12.66 0.33
N LEU A 99 7.84 12.00 -0.80
CA LEU A 99 8.44 12.59 -1.99
C LEU A 99 7.59 13.73 -2.56
N MET A 100 6.27 13.53 -2.70
CA MET A 100 5.36 14.57 -3.19
C MET A 100 5.30 15.78 -2.26
N LYS A 101 5.21 15.56 -0.94
CA LYS A 101 5.28 16.66 0.03
C LYS A 101 6.61 17.40 -0.06
N GLY A 102 7.72 16.68 -0.15
CA GLY A 102 9.06 17.24 -0.33
C GLY A 102 9.16 18.09 -1.60
N PHE A 103 8.71 17.56 -2.74
CA PHE A 103 8.70 18.27 -4.01
C PHE A 103 7.86 19.56 -3.95
N CYS A 104 6.63 19.49 -3.42
CA CYS A 104 5.79 20.68 -3.26
C CYS A 104 6.41 21.75 -2.36
N THR A 105 7.09 21.34 -1.27
CA THR A 105 7.79 22.29 -0.40
C THR A 105 8.99 22.94 -1.08
N TRP A 106 9.76 22.17 -1.86
CA TRP A 106 10.89 22.67 -2.63
C TRP A 106 10.43 23.63 -3.74
N GLU A 107 9.36 23.31 -4.47
CA GLU A 107 8.80 24.21 -5.50
C GLU A 107 8.34 25.55 -4.92
N LYS A 108 7.73 25.53 -3.73
CA LYS A 108 7.32 26.74 -3.01
C LYS A 108 8.53 27.58 -2.59
N LYS A 109 9.57 26.96 -2.01
CA LYS A 109 10.80 27.66 -1.58
C LYS A 109 11.55 28.30 -2.75
N ASN A 110 11.59 27.65 -3.91
CA ASN A 110 12.32 28.16 -5.08
C ASN A 110 11.47 29.09 -5.97
N GLY A 111 10.23 29.40 -5.56
CA GLY A 111 9.31 30.22 -6.35
C GLY A 111 8.97 29.62 -7.73
N LEU A 112 9.28 28.34 -7.95
CA LEU A 112 9.08 27.66 -9.23
C LEU A 112 7.60 27.55 -9.56
N SER A 113 6.75 27.33 -8.57
CA SER A 113 5.30 27.24 -8.76
C SER A 113 4.74 28.53 -9.39
N ARG A 114 5.14 29.70 -8.87
CA ARG A 114 4.72 31.02 -9.38
C ARG A 114 5.33 31.32 -10.76
N LYS A 115 6.61 30.97 -10.98
CA LYS A 115 7.28 31.09 -12.29
C LYS A 115 6.62 30.21 -13.36
N ASN A 116 6.28 28.96 -13.02
CA ASN A 116 5.62 28.01 -13.91
C ASN A 116 4.19 28.46 -14.25
N GLU A 117 3.49 29.08 -13.31
CA GLU A 117 2.16 29.64 -13.55
C GLU A 117 2.20 30.87 -14.47
N ILE A 118 3.13 31.81 -14.23
CA ILE A 118 3.34 32.97 -15.10
C ILE A 118 3.71 32.52 -16.52
N ARG A 119 4.61 31.54 -16.66
CA ARG A 119 5.01 30.98 -17.96
C ARG A 119 3.84 30.33 -18.69
N ARG A 120 3.00 29.55 -18.00
CA ARG A 120 1.78 28.94 -18.59
C ARG A 120 0.77 29.99 -19.06
N ARG A 121 0.53 31.03 -18.26
CA ARG A 121 -0.34 32.15 -18.66
C ARG A 121 0.22 32.88 -19.89
N GLY A 122 1.52 33.14 -19.91
CA GLY A 122 2.19 33.76 -21.06
C GLY A 122 2.05 32.95 -22.35
N ILE A 123 2.26 31.63 -22.30
CA ILE A 123 2.08 30.73 -23.44
C ILE A 123 0.62 30.73 -23.92
N SER A 124 -0.35 30.62 -23.00
CA SER A 124 -1.77 30.64 -23.33
C SER A 124 -2.19 31.95 -24.02
N VAL A 125 -1.71 33.09 -23.52
CA VAL A 125 -1.94 34.41 -24.13
C VAL A 125 -1.34 34.47 -25.53
N PHE A 126 -0.11 33.95 -25.71
CA PHE A 126 0.57 33.91 -27.00
C PHE A 126 -0.20 33.08 -28.03
N TYR A 127 -0.60 31.86 -27.68
CA TYR A 127 -1.40 31.01 -28.55
C TYR A 127 -2.76 31.64 -28.88
N GLY A 128 -3.42 32.28 -27.91
CA GLY A 128 -4.66 33.00 -28.14
C GLY A 128 -4.52 34.25 -29.03
N ALA A 129 -3.35 34.88 -29.07
CA ALA A 129 -3.06 35.97 -29.99
C ALA A 129 -2.81 35.45 -31.42
N ILE A 130 -2.04 34.37 -31.56
CA ILE A 130 -1.79 33.71 -32.84
C ILE A 130 -3.10 33.24 -33.46
N LEU A 131 -3.96 32.56 -32.70
CA LEU A 131 -5.29 32.12 -33.17
C LEU A 131 -6.15 33.30 -33.65
N ARG A 132 -6.16 34.42 -32.91
CA ARG A 132 -6.90 35.63 -33.31
C ARG A 132 -6.34 36.28 -34.58
N MET A 133 -5.03 36.24 -34.80
CA MET A 133 -4.43 36.73 -36.05
C MET A 133 -4.78 35.81 -37.22
N LEU A 134 -4.70 34.49 -37.04
CA LEU A 134 -5.07 33.51 -38.07
C LEU A 134 -6.56 33.62 -38.45
N SER A 135 -7.46 33.83 -37.48
CA SER A 135 -8.88 34.08 -37.77
C SER A 135 -9.12 35.36 -38.57
N LYS A 136 -8.33 36.42 -38.36
CA LYS A 136 -8.42 37.67 -39.14
C LYS A 136 -7.84 37.55 -40.55
N VAL A 137 -6.89 36.65 -40.76
CA VAL A 137 -6.33 36.35 -42.09
C VAL A 137 -7.30 35.49 -42.89
N ASN A 138 -7.94 34.49 -42.27
CA ASN A 138 -8.93 33.65 -42.93
C ASN A 138 -10.30 34.33 -43.13
N GLY A 139 -10.65 35.34 -42.32
CA GLY A 139 -11.89 36.11 -42.47
C GLY A 139 -11.83 37.25 -43.49
N LYS A 140 -10.73 37.39 -44.24
CA LYS A 140 -10.55 38.39 -45.31
C LYS A 140 -10.55 37.77 -46.72
N GLN A 141 -10.97 36.51 -46.85
CA GLN A 141 -11.02 35.77 -48.11
C GLN A 141 -12.43 35.62 -48.71
N GLU A 142 -13.42 36.40 -48.23
CA GLU A 142 -14.70 36.61 -48.92
C GLU A 142 -14.81 38.03 -49.46
#